data_AF-A0A0F7H7B3-F1
#
_entry.id   AF-A0A0F7H7B3-F1
#
_cell.length_a   1.000
_cell.length_b   1.000
_cell.length_c   1.000
_cell.angle_alpha   90.00
_cell.angle_beta   90.00
_cell.angle_gamma   90.00
#
_symmetry.space_group_name_H-M   'P 1'
#
loop_
_entity.id
_entity.type
_entity.pdbx_description
1 polymer ?
#
loop_
_entity_poly.entity_id
_entity_poly.type
_entity_poly.pdbx_seq_one_letter_code
_entity_poly.pdbx_strand_id
1 'polypeptide(L)'
;MALLITKKCINCDMCEPECPNQAISMGDEIYQIDANRCTECVGHYETPTCQQVCPIDNTIITDPQHVESQEQLWDKFVVLHHADSL
;
A
#
# COMPACT_ATOMS: atom_id res chain seq x y z
N MET A 1 -7.46 -5.21 1.66
CA MET A 1 -7.53 -4.05 2.55
C MET A 1 -6.55 -3.03 1.99
N ALA A 2 -6.81 -1.73 2.16
CA ALA A 2 -5.75 -0.77 1.93
C ALA A 2 -4.94 -0.62 3.22
N LEU A 3 -3.66 -0.26 3.08
CA LEU A 3 -2.88 0.24 4.21
C LEU A 3 -3.06 1.76 4.29
N LEU A 4 -2.90 2.29 5.50
CA LEU A 4 -3.01 3.72 5.81
C LEU A 4 -1.73 4.18 6.51
N ILE A 5 -1.16 5.28 6.02
CA ILE A 5 -0.07 5.98 6.69
C ILE A 5 -0.67 6.97 7.69
N THR A 6 -0.26 6.84 8.95
CA THR A 6 -0.72 7.70 10.04
C THR A 6 0.13 8.97 10.13
N LYS A 7 -0.34 9.93 10.96
CA LYS A 7 0.37 11.18 11.28
C LYS A 7 1.73 11.01 11.96
N LYS A 8 2.16 9.77 12.23
CA LYS A 8 3.51 9.47 12.73
C LYS A 8 4.57 9.47 11.62
N CYS A 9 4.15 9.57 10.35
CA CYS A 9 5.07 9.66 9.23
C CYS A 9 6.03 10.85 9.38
N ILE A 10 7.31 10.59 9.13
CA ILE A 10 8.39 11.58 9.22
C ILE A 10 8.94 11.98 7.84
N ASN A 11 8.26 11.59 6.75
CA ASN A 11 8.66 11.90 5.37
C ASN A 11 10.12 11.50 5.06
N CYS A 12 10.45 10.23 5.32
CA CYS A 12 11.79 9.67 5.11
C CYS A 12 12.02 9.04 3.72
N ASP A 13 11.01 9.09 2.85
CA ASP A 13 11.02 8.62 1.45
C ASP A 13 11.30 7.12 1.23
N MET A 14 11.45 6.31 2.29
CA MET A 14 11.81 4.89 2.17
C MET A 14 10.69 4.02 1.60
N CYS A 15 9.42 4.35 1.87
CA CYS A 15 8.29 3.48 1.53
C CYS A 15 7.78 3.62 0.09
N GLU A 16 7.96 4.80 -0.52
CA GLU A 16 7.53 5.10 -1.89
C GLU A 16 8.16 4.19 -2.97
N PRO A 17 9.51 4.06 -3.04
CA PRO A 17 10.15 3.24 -4.07
C PRO A 17 9.89 1.74 -3.91
N GLU A 18 9.51 1.30 -2.71
CA GLU A 18 9.32 -0.11 -2.37
C GLU A 18 7.91 -0.63 -2.68
N CYS A 19 6.97 0.26 -3.04
CA CYS A 19 5.61 -0.14 -3.37
C CYS A 19 5.53 -0.67 -4.81
N PRO A 20 5.25 -1.97 -5.04
CA PRO A 20 5.26 -2.56 -6.39
C PRO A 20 4.15 -2.00 -7.29
N ASN A 21 3.06 -1.50 -6.69
CA ASN A 21 1.95 -0.90 -7.42
C ASN A 21 2.06 0.62 -7.52
N GLN A 22 3.15 1.22 -7.01
CA GLN A 22 3.33 2.68 -6.87
C GLN A 22 2.10 3.37 -6.23
N ALA A 23 1.55 2.74 -5.20
CA ALA A 23 0.37 3.22 -4.49
C ALA A 23 0.69 4.30 -3.45
N ILE A 24 1.96 4.55 -3.17
CA ILE A 24 2.42 5.48 -2.13
C ILE A 24 2.97 6.74 -2.80
N SER A 25 2.53 7.91 -2.33
CA SER A 25 3.00 9.20 -2.82
C SER A 25 2.99 10.26 -1.74
N MET A 26 3.80 11.30 -1.89
CA MET A 26 3.79 12.45 -0.99
C MET A 26 2.46 13.21 -1.10
N GLY A 27 1.75 13.36 0.03
CA GLY A 27 0.54 14.18 0.13
C GLY A 27 0.85 15.59 0.65
N ASP A 28 -0.17 16.26 1.19
CA ASP A 28 -0.05 17.66 1.66
C ASP A 28 0.91 17.83 2.85
N GLU A 29 0.90 16.89 3.80
CA GLU A 29 1.70 16.94 5.02
C GLU A 29 2.56 15.69 5.23
N ILE A 30 2.03 14.53 4.85
CA ILE A 30 2.64 13.22 5.02
C ILE A 30 2.45 12.39 3.76
N TYR A 31 3.23 11.31 3.64
CA TYR A 31 2.96 10.27 2.66
C TYR A 31 1.55 9.69 2.80
N GLN A 32 0.93 9.40 1.66
CA GLN A 32 -0.42 8.83 1.56
C GLN A 32 -0.40 7.57 0.70
N ILE A 33 -1.35 6.67 0.95
CA ILE A 33 -1.54 5.44 0.20
C ILE A 33 -2.86 5.53 -0.57
N ASP A 34 -2.82 5.33 -1.88
CA ASP A 34 -4.01 5.18 -2.71
C ASP A 34 -4.62 3.79 -2.50
N ALA A 35 -5.78 3.76 -1.86
CA ALA A 35 -6.53 2.54 -1.57
C ALA A 35 -6.89 1.74 -2.83
N ASN A 36 -7.05 2.39 -3.98
CA ASN A 36 -7.39 1.73 -5.24
C ASN A 36 -6.21 0.94 -5.83
N ARG A 37 -4.98 1.28 -5.41
CA ARG A 37 -3.74 0.67 -5.91
C ARG A 37 -3.05 -0.21 -4.86
N CYS A 38 -3.37 -0.01 -3.59
CA CYS A 38 -2.84 -0.83 -2.52
C CYS A 38 -3.45 -2.24 -2.56
N THR A 39 -2.59 -3.24 -2.73
CA THR A 39 -2.99 -4.66 -2.66
C THR A 39 -2.46 -5.34 -1.39
N GLU A 40 -1.98 -4.59 -0.38
CA GLU A 40 -1.22 -5.16 0.76
C GLU A 40 -0.01 -6.02 0.32
N CYS A 41 0.56 -5.69 -0.84
CA CYS A 41 1.59 -6.48 -1.51
C CYS A 41 1.15 -7.89 -1.96
N VAL A 42 -0.12 -8.27 -1.81
CA VAL A 42 -0.68 -9.49 -2.40
C VAL A 42 -0.41 -9.51 -3.90
N GLY A 43 0.06 -10.67 -4.38
CA GLY A 43 0.49 -10.89 -5.76
C GLY A 43 1.98 -10.65 -6.00
N HIS A 44 2.66 -9.92 -5.11
CA HIS A 44 4.10 -9.59 -5.23
C HIS A 44 4.93 -10.17 -4.09
N TYR A 45 4.49 -10.00 -2.84
CA TYR A 45 5.21 -10.40 -1.63
C TYR A 45 4.25 -10.99 -0.58
N GLU A 46 4.77 -11.76 0.36
CA GLU A 46 3.98 -12.34 1.45
C GLU A 46 3.61 -11.32 2.53
N THR A 47 4.37 -10.23 2.65
CA THR A 47 4.16 -9.19 3.66
C THR A 47 4.34 -7.80 3.05
N PRO A 48 3.70 -6.76 3.62
CA PRO A 48 3.80 -5.41 3.08
C PRO A 48 5.22 -4.83 3.19
N THR A 49 5.85 -4.57 2.05
CA THR A 49 7.22 -4.01 1.97
C THR A 49 7.31 -2.64 2.65
N CYS A 50 6.30 -1.80 2.47
CA CYS A 50 6.21 -0.49 3.11
C CYS A 50 6.29 -0.55 4.64
N GLN A 51 5.72 -1.59 5.27
CA GLN A 51 5.81 -1.79 6.73
C GLN A 51 7.21 -2.26 7.14
N GLN A 52 7.89 -3.08 6.33
CA GLN A 52 9.23 -3.56 6.63
C GLN A 52 10.29 -2.45 6.58
N VAL A 53 10.16 -1.51 5.65
CA VAL A 53 11.14 -0.42 5.48
C VAL A 53 10.83 0.82 6.31
N CYS A 54 9.65 0.89 6.94
CA CYS A 54 9.29 2.05 7.74
C CYS A 54 10.13 2.10 9.02
N PRO A 55 10.89 3.19 9.28
CA PRO A 55 11.74 3.29 10.46
C PRO A 55 10.96 3.56 11.76
N ILE A 56 9.66 3.85 11.67
CA ILE A 56 8.80 4.21 12.80
C ILE A 56 7.70 3.16 12.96
N ASP A 57 7.73 2.45 14.08
CA ASP A 57 6.77 1.38 14.39
C ASP A 57 5.32 1.86 14.38
N ASN A 58 4.44 1.03 13.82
CA ASN A 58 3.00 1.28 13.72
C ASN A 58 2.66 2.63 13.06
N THR A 59 3.48 3.06 12.10
CA THR A 59 3.16 4.21 11.24
C THR A 59 2.22 3.84 10.12
N ILE A 60 2.40 2.66 9.54
CA ILE A 60 1.57 2.10 8.48
C ILE A 60 0.69 1.00 9.07
N ILE A 61 -0.62 1.25 9.10
CA ILE A 61 -1.63 0.36 9.70
C ILE A 61 -2.61 -0.11 8.64
N THR A 62 -3.45 -1.08 8.97
CA THR A 62 -4.60 -1.43 8.12
C THR A 62 -5.61 -0.29 8.14
N ASP A 63 -6.12 0.09 6.96
CA ASP A 63 -7.13 1.13 6.85
C ASP A 63 -8.49 0.57 7.32
N PRO A 64 -9.07 1.09 8.43
CA PRO A 64 -10.37 0.63 8.92
C PRO A 64 -11.53 0.98 7.97
N GLN A 65 -11.35 1.94 7.05
CA GLN A 65 -12.37 2.34 6.08
C GLN A 65 -12.32 1.51 4.79
N HIS A 66 -11.21 0.83 4.52
CA HIS A 66 -10.98 0.03 3.31
C HIS A 66 -10.57 -1.39 3.66
N VAL A 67 -11.46 -2.12 4.34
CA VAL A 67 -11.29 -3.53 4.64
C VAL A 67 -11.70 -4.35 3.41
N GLU A 68 -10.78 -5.17 2.89
CA GLU A 68 -11.03 -6.05 1.74
C GLU A 68 -10.46 -7.44 2.04
N SER A 69 -11.11 -8.49 1.55
CA SER A 69 -10.66 -9.88 1.70
C SER A 69 -9.44 -10.18 0.82
N GLN A 70 -8.79 -11.31 1.10
CA GLN A 70 -7.69 -11.83 0.29
C GLN A 70 -8.06 -11.99 -1.20
N GLU A 71 -9.30 -12.41 -1.47
CA GLU A 71 -9.84 -12.58 -2.83
C GLU A 71 -9.98 -11.22 -3.53
N GLN A 72 -10.54 -10.21 -2.84
CA GLN A 72 -10.68 -8.86 -3.39
C GLN A 72 -9.32 -8.20 -3.69
N LEU A 73 -8.32 -8.44 -2.84
CA LEU A 73 -6.94 -8.00 -3.07
C LEU A 73 -6.31 -8.65 -4.29
N TRP A 74 -6.57 -9.93 -4.49
CA TRP A 74 -6.10 -10.68 -5.65
C TRP A 74 -6.76 -10.17 -6.93
N ASP A 75 -8.08 -9.98 -6.91
CA ASP A 75 -8.81 -9.41 -8.04
C ASP A 75 -8.29 -8.03 -8.41
N LYS A 76 -8.03 -7.18 -7.41
CA LYS A 76 -7.41 -5.86 -7.61
C LYS A 76 -6.02 -5.97 -8.25
N PHE A 77 -5.17 -6.89 -7.76
CA PHE A 77 -3.86 -7.16 -8.37
C PHE A 77 -4.00 -7.57 -9.84
N VAL A 78 -4.94 -8.47 -10.15
CA VAL A 78 -5.20 -8.92 -11.53
C VAL A 78 -5.65 -7.74 -12.40
N VAL A 79 -6.54 -6.89 -11.93
CA VAL A 79 -6.97 -5.69 -12.66
C VAL A 79 -5.81 -4.73 -12.90
N LEU A 80 -4.92 -4.54 -11.93
CA LEU A 80 -3.79 -3.61 -12.05
C LEU A 80 -2.69 -4.09 -13.01
N HIS A 81 -2.42 -5.41 -13.07
CA HIS A 81 -1.28 -5.97 -13.80
C HIS A 81 -1.66 -6.79 -15.05
N HIS A 82 -2.93 -7.16 -15.20
CA HIS A 82 -3.42 -7.99 -16.31
C HIS A 82 -4.55 -7.34 -17.13
N ALA A 83 -4.80 -6.04 -16.96
CA ALA A 83 -5.76 -5.29 -17.80
C ALA A 83 -5.43 -5.34 -19.31
N ASP A 84 -4.18 -5.59 -19.69
CA ASP A 84 -3.74 -5.66 -21.10
C ASP A 84 -4.08 -6.98 -21.81
N SER A 85 -4.74 -7.93 -21.15
CA SER A 85 -5.11 -9.24 -21.73
C SER A 85 -6.57 -9.38 -22.16
N LEU A 86 -7.34 -8.28 -22.23
CA LEU A 86 -8.74 -8.26 -22.69
C LEU A 86 -8.92 -7.53 -24.02
#